data_AF-A0A7K2J2Y3-F1
#
_entry.id   AF-A0A7K2J2Y3-F1
#
_cell.length_a   1.000
_cell.length_b   1.000
_cell.length_c   1.000
_cell.angle_alpha   90.00
_cell.angle_beta   90.00
_cell.angle_gamma   90.00
#
_symmetry.space_group_name_H-M   'P 1'
#
loop_
_entity.id
_entity.type
_entity.pdbx_description
1 polymer ?
#
loop_
_entity_poly.entity_id
_entity_poly.type
_entity_poly.pdbx_seq_one_letter_code
_entity_poly.pdbx_strand_id
1 'polypeptide(L)'
;MTTARPTPAQMPRRAPSDLARALTDPAPPQTHQPYRALYEQAVMGTSMTPHSKFVGIALATHADASGQIPEGRQPRLLGLIHETGLHVGQVVVALNTLKQRGWIRQVQPTAPYDT
;
A
#
# COMPACT_ATOMS: atom_id res chain seq x y z
N MET A 1 33.91 48.06 -22.78
CA MET A 1 32.92 47.12 -23.34
C MET A 1 32.30 46.35 -22.17
N THR A 2 31.08 46.68 -21.77
CA THR A 2 30.46 46.18 -20.53
C THR A 2 29.58 44.98 -20.88
N THR A 3 30.02 43.78 -20.53
CA THR A 3 29.28 42.54 -20.79
C THR A 3 28.01 42.51 -19.95
N ALA A 4 26.84 42.49 -20.59
CA ALA A 4 25.55 42.49 -19.89
C ALA A 4 25.39 41.22 -19.04
N ARG A 5 24.91 41.38 -17.79
CA ARG A 5 24.63 40.26 -16.88
C ARG A 5 23.50 39.41 -17.48
N PRO A 6 23.68 38.08 -17.64
CA PRO A 6 22.64 37.23 -18.19
C PRO A 6 21.42 37.21 -17.26
N THR A 7 20.23 37.34 -17.86
CA THR A 7 18.95 37.32 -17.15
C THR A 7 18.39 35.89 -17.07
N PRO A 8 17.52 35.58 -16.10
CA PRO A 8 16.91 34.25 -15.97
C PRO A 8 16.19 33.76 -17.24
N ALA A 9 15.76 34.68 -18.12
CA ALA A 9 15.17 34.36 -19.42
C ALA A 9 16.16 33.70 -20.40
N GLN A 10 17.46 33.87 -20.19
CA GLN A 10 18.54 33.32 -21.02
C GLN A 10 19.06 31.97 -20.50
N MET A 11 18.52 31.44 -19.39
CA MET A 11 18.87 30.08 -18.95
C MET A 11 18.27 29.05 -19.92
N PRO A 12 19.07 28.10 -20.43
CA PRO A 12 18.54 26.98 -21.20
C PRO A 12 17.53 26.19 -20.37
N ARG A 13 16.26 26.21 -20.78
CA ARG A 13 15.23 25.39 -20.14
C ARG A 13 15.43 23.95 -20.57
N ARG A 14 15.75 23.08 -19.62
CA ARG A 14 15.75 21.64 -19.86
C ARG A 14 14.29 21.24 -20.08
N ALA A 15 13.93 20.90 -21.32
CA ALA A 15 12.64 20.26 -21.57
C ALA A 15 12.59 18.99 -20.71
N PRO A 16 11.51 18.77 -19.93
CA PRO A 16 11.37 17.52 -19.20
C PRO A 16 11.41 16.40 -20.23
N SER A 17 12.35 15.47 -20.09
CA SER A 17 12.41 14.30 -20.96
C SER A 17 11.14 13.48 -20.75
N ASP A 18 10.68 12.80 -21.80
CA ASP A 18 9.51 11.91 -21.70
C ASP A 18 9.69 10.85 -20.60
N LEU A 19 10.94 10.48 -20.31
CA LEU A 19 11.30 9.59 -19.20
C LEU A 19 11.03 10.22 -17.82
N ALA A 20 11.31 11.52 -17.64
CA ALA A 20 10.97 12.23 -16.41
C ALA A 20 9.45 12.31 -16.21
N ARG A 21 8.70 12.45 -17.32
CA ARG A 21 7.24 12.48 -17.31
C ARG A 21 6.64 11.11 -16.97
N ALA A 22 7.16 10.04 -17.60
CA ALA A 22 6.75 8.67 -17.34
C ALA A 22 7.00 8.21 -15.89
N LEU A 23 8.00 8.77 -15.20
CA LEU A 23 8.26 8.49 -13.78
C LEU A 23 7.31 9.21 -12.82
N THR A 24 6.67 10.29 -13.26
CA THR A 24 5.72 11.07 -12.44
C THR A 24 4.26 10.79 -12.78
N ASP A 25 3.99 10.20 -13.95
CA ASP A 25 2.63 9.87 -14.35
C ASP A 25 2.05 8.75 -13.47
N PRO A 26 0.75 8.80 -13.14
CA PRO A 26 0.08 7.73 -12.43
C PRO A 26 0.27 6.41 -13.19
N ALA A 27 0.72 5.37 -12.50
CA ALA A 27 0.89 4.06 -13.12
C ALA A 27 -0.43 3.61 -13.75
N PRO A 28 -0.43 3.11 -15.01
CA PRO A 28 -1.64 2.64 -15.65
C PRO A 28 -2.25 1.49 -14.84
N PRO A 29 -3.59 1.42 -14.73
CA PRO A 29 -4.25 0.35 -13.99
C PRO A 29 -3.95 -0.98 -14.67
N GLN A 30 -3.15 -1.83 -14.02
CA GLN A 30 -2.79 -3.13 -14.56
C GLN A 30 -3.99 -4.07 -14.44
N THR A 31 -4.73 -4.24 -15.54
CA THR A 31 -5.99 -5.01 -15.59
C THR A 31 -5.82 -6.50 -15.28
N HIS A 32 -4.59 -7.00 -15.28
CA HIS A 32 -4.27 -8.43 -15.11
C HIS A 32 -3.28 -8.74 -13.99
N GLN A 33 -2.82 -7.75 -13.24
CA GLN A 33 -1.87 -8.03 -12.16
C GLN A 33 -2.65 -8.43 -10.89
N PRO A 34 -2.36 -9.60 -10.28
CA PRO A 34 -3.07 -10.02 -9.09
C PRO A 34 -2.83 -8.98 -7.99
N TYR A 35 -3.92 -8.47 -7.39
CA TYR A 35 -3.89 -7.45 -6.33
C TYR A 35 -2.85 -7.77 -5.25
N ARG A 36 -2.74 -9.05 -4.90
CA ARG A 36 -1.75 -9.57 -3.95
C ARG A 36 -0.31 -9.16 -4.27
N ALA A 37 0.14 -9.34 -5.50
CA ALA A 37 1.54 -9.04 -5.87
C ALA A 37 1.83 -7.53 -5.78
N LEU A 38 0.88 -6.70 -6.22
CA LEU A 38 0.96 -5.25 -6.10
C LEU A 38 0.98 -4.80 -4.64
N TYR A 39 0.11 -5.40 -3.82
CA TYR A 39 0.03 -5.11 -2.39
C TYR A 39 1.33 -5.49 -1.67
N GLU A 40 1.85 -6.70 -1.91
CA GLU A 40 3.11 -7.18 -1.34
C GLU A 40 4.27 -6.24 -1.69
N GLN A 41 4.40 -5.88 -2.97
CA GLN A 41 5.44 -4.94 -3.43
C GLN A 41 5.30 -3.57 -2.74
N ALA A 42 4.08 -3.03 -2.68
CA ALA A 42 3.80 -1.73 -2.08
C ALA A 42 4.09 -1.72 -0.57
N VAL A 43 3.64 -2.75 0.16
CA VAL A 43 3.88 -2.89 1.61
C VAL A 43 5.36 -3.02 1.92
N MET A 44 6.10 -3.79 1.12
CA MET A 44 7.55 -3.95 1.28
C MET A 44 8.31 -2.64 1.10
N GLY A 45 7.84 -1.77 0.20
CA GLY A 45 8.40 -0.43 -0.03
C GLY A 45 8.13 0.60 1.07
N THR A 46 7.29 0.30 2.07
CA THR A 46 6.96 1.25 3.14
C THR A 46 8.05 1.36 4.22
N SER A 47 7.98 2.44 5.00
CA SER A 47 8.76 2.61 6.24
C SER A 47 8.15 1.92 7.47
N MET A 48 7.16 1.03 7.29
CA MET A 48 6.54 0.32 8.42
C MET A 48 7.52 -0.68 9.06
N THR A 49 7.25 -1.05 10.31
CA THR A 49 8.03 -2.09 10.99
C THR A 49 7.90 -3.43 10.27
N PRO A 50 8.91 -4.31 10.35
CA PRO A 50 8.85 -5.63 9.72
C PRO A 50 7.61 -6.43 10.14
N HIS A 51 7.20 -6.36 11.41
CA HIS A 51 5.99 -7.01 11.91
C HIS A 51 4.73 -6.54 11.17
N SER A 52 4.56 -5.23 10.98
CA SER A 52 3.42 -4.69 10.24
C SER A 52 3.43 -5.10 8.78
N LYS A 53 4.62 -5.19 8.16
CA LYS A 53 4.76 -5.70 6.79
C LYS A 53 4.34 -7.16 6.69
N PHE A 54 4.82 -8.03 7.60
CA PHE A 54 4.49 -9.45 7.59
C PHE A 54 3.01 -9.71 7.86
N VAL A 55 2.40 -9.02 8.81
CA VAL A 55 0.95 -9.14 9.05
C VAL A 55 0.16 -8.67 7.84
N GLY A 56 0.60 -7.61 7.15
CA GLY A 56 -0.04 -7.15 5.91
C GLY A 56 0.05 -8.20 4.80
N ILE A 57 1.22 -8.79 4.59
CA ILE A 57 1.42 -9.86 3.59
C ILE A 57 0.58 -11.09 3.94
N ALA A 58 0.53 -11.50 5.21
CA ALA A 58 -0.32 -12.61 5.66
C ALA A 58 -1.79 -12.35 5.33
N LEU A 59 -2.31 -11.15 5.63
CA LEU A 59 -3.68 -10.76 5.25
C LEU A 59 -3.91 -10.80 3.73
N ALA A 60 -2.93 -10.39 2.93
CA ALA A 60 -3.03 -10.43 1.47
C ALA A 60 -3.14 -11.85 0.90
N THR A 61 -2.71 -12.89 1.65
CA THR A 61 -2.89 -14.28 1.23
C THR A 61 -4.34 -14.75 1.29
N HIS A 62 -5.17 -14.13 2.14
CA HIS A 62 -6.59 -14.44 2.31
C HIS A 62 -7.49 -13.60 1.41
N ALA A 63 -6.94 -12.56 0.78
CA ALA A 63 -7.67 -11.68 -0.11
C ALA A 63 -7.92 -12.31 -1.49
N ASP A 64 -9.04 -11.97 -2.10
CA ASP A 64 -9.37 -12.32 -3.47
C ASP A 64 -8.71 -11.37 -4.49
N ALA A 65 -9.01 -11.56 -5.78
CA ALA A 65 -8.49 -10.72 -6.85
C ALA A 65 -8.90 -9.23 -6.74
N SER A 66 -9.97 -8.93 -6.00
CA SER A 66 -10.44 -7.56 -5.74
C SER A 66 -9.79 -6.93 -4.51
N GLY A 67 -8.98 -7.70 -3.77
CA GLY A 67 -8.36 -7.26 -2.52
C GLY A 67 -9.28 -7.33 -1.30
N GLN A 68 -10.45 -7.96 -1.45
CA GLN A 68 -11.37 -8.21 -0.33
C GLN A 68 -11.06 -9.55 0.30
N ILE A 69 -11.17 -9.65 1.63
CA ILE A 69 -11.08 -10.93 2.33
C ILE A 69 -12.53 -11.41 2.57
N PRO A 70 -12.99 -12.49 1.92
CA PRO A 70 -14.33 -13.03 2.13
C PRO A 70 -14.53 -13.42 3.60
N GLU A 71 -15.76 -13.31 4.10
CA GLU A 71 -16.08 -13.58 5.52
C GLU A 71 -15.59 -14.95 6.01
N GLY A 72 -15.78 -16.01 5.20
CA GLY A 72 -15.31 -17.36 5.52
C GLY A 72 -13.79 -17.57 5.45
N ARG A 73 -13.04 -16.60 4.93
CA ARG A 73 -11.57 -16.61 4.86
C ARG A 73 -10.93 -15.55 5.75
N GLN A 74 -11.72 -14.80 6.52
CA GLN A 74 -11.16 -13.78 7.39
C GLN A 74 -10.35 -14.43 8.52
N PRO A 75 -9.03 -14.22 8.57
CA PRO A 75 -8.22 -14.86 9.60
C PRO A 75 -8.58 -14.26 10.95
N ARG A 76 -8.86 -15.12 11.92
CA ARG A 76 -8.98 -14.71 13.32
C ARG A 76 -7.60 -14.34 13.86
N LEU A 77 -7.57 -13.62 14.98
CA LEU A 77 -6.33 -13.21 15.63
C LEU A 77 -5.37 -14.40 15.88
N LEU A 78 -5.91 -15.55 16.31
CA LEU A 78 -5.13 -16.77 16.50
C LEU A 78 -4.53 -17.32 15.20
N GLY A 79 -5.27 -17.23 14.09
CA GLY A 79 -4.78 -17.63 12.77
C GLY A 79 -3.60 -16.76 12.33
N LEU A 80 -3.71 -15.44 12.50
CA LEU A 80 -2.62 -14.51 12.20
C LEU A 80 -1.37 -14.75 13.06
N ILE A 81 -1.54 -15.09 14.34
CA ILE A 81 -0.42 -15.47 15.22
C ILE A 81 0.29 -16.70 14.68
N HIS A 82 -0.46 -17.72 14.30
CA HIS A 82 0.10 -18.96 13.76
C HIS A 82 0.82 -18.74 12.42
N GLU A 83 0.21 -17.94 11.53
CA GLU A 83 0.78 -17.65 10.20
C GLU A 83 2.03 -16.77 10.25
N THR A 84 2.08 -15.83 11.19
CA THR A 84 3.19 -14.87 11.28
C THR A 84 4.26 -15.24 12.31
N GLY A 85 3.97 -16.18 13.22
CA GLY A 85 4.84 -16.53 14.35
C GLY A 85 5.00 -15.40 15.38
N LEU A 86 4.23 -14.33 15.27
CA LEU A 86 4.33 -13.16 16.13
C LEU A 86 3.51 -13.32 17.41
N HIS A 87 3.95 -12.68 18.48
CA HIS A 87 3.17 -12.60 19.72
C HIS A 87 1.87 -11.81 19.50
N VAL A 88 0.80 -12.15 20.22
CA VAL A 88 -0.52 -11.52 20.10
C VAL A 88 -0.46 -9.99 20.13
N GLY A 89 0.33 -9.42 21.05
CA GLY A 89 0.50 -7.96 21.16
C GLY A 89 1.13 -7.33 19.92
N GLN A 90 2.10 -8.02 19.30
CA GLN A 90 2.75 -7.56 18.06
C GLN A 90 1.75 -7.58 16.90
N VAL A 91 0.93 -8.63 16.79
CA VAL A 91 -0.11 -8.73 15.76
C VAL A 91 -1.14 -7.61 15.93
N VAL A 92 -1.61 -7.35 17.15
CA VAL A 92 -2.57 -6.26 17.42
C VAL A 92 -1.99 -4.89 17.05
N VAL A 93 -0.75 -4.60 17.44
CA VAL A 93 -0.08 -3.34 17.08
C VAL A 93 0.12 -3.21 15.57
N ALA A 94 0.49 -4.30 14.89
CA ALA A 94 0.62 -4.35 13.44
C ALA A 94 -0.72 -4.08 12.73
N LEU A 95 -1.80 -4.73 13.14
CA LEU A 95 -3.15 -4.51 12.59
C LEU A 95 -3.61 -3.05 12.78
N ASN A 96 -3.38 -2.47 13.96
CA ASN A 96 -3.69 -1.07 14.21
C ASN A 96 -2.87 -0.14 13.32
N THR A 97 -1.57 -0.43 13.14
CA THR A 97 -0.68 0.35 12.27
C THR A 97 -1.15 0.32 10.82
N LEU A 98 -1.49 -0.87 10.31
CA LEU A 98 -2.00 -1.05 8.94
C LEU A 98 -3.32 -0.30 8.75
N LYS A 99 -4.23 -0.36 9.72
CA LYS A 99 -5.51 0.37 9.68
C LYS A 99 -5.29 1.89 9.70
N GLN A 100 -4.47 2.39 10.62
CA GLN A 100 -4.20 3.83 10.76
C GLN A 100 -3.53 4.42 9.51
N ARG A 101 -2.67 3.65 8.85
CA ARG A 101 -1.98 4.06 7.62
C ARG A 101 -2.78 3.76 6.34
N GLY A 102 -4.02 3.28 6.46
CA GLY A 102 -4.92 3.05 5.33
C GLY A 102 -4.60 1.82 4.47
N TRP A 103 -3.75 0.90 4.95
CA TRP A 103 -3.40 -0.33 4.23
C TRP A 103 -4.48 -1.40 4.30
N ILE A 104 -5.32 -1.35 5.34
CA ILE A 104 -6.47 -2.24 5.49
C ILE A 104 -7.67 -1.42 5.97
N ARG A 105 -8.87 -1.89 5.62
CA ARG A 105 -10.12 -1.32 6.11
C ARG A 105 -10.99 -2.45 6.64
N GLN A 106 -11.51 -2.26 7.84
CA GLN A 106 -12.58 -3.11 8.34
C GLN A 106 -13.89 -2.60 7.75
N VAL A 107 -14.46 -3.36 6.82
CA VAL A 107 -15.84 -3.15 6.37
C VAL A 107 -16.71 -3.80 7.43
N GLN A 108 -17.53 -3.01 8.14
CA GLN A 108 -18.46 -3.59 9.11
C GLN A 108 -19.39 -4.55 8.36
N PRO A 109 -19.73 -5.70 8.94
CA PRO A 109 -20.93 -6.41 8.51
C PRO A 109 -22.09 -5.43 8.68
N THR A 110 -22.88 -5.19 7.64
CA THR A 110 -24.18 -4.52 7.79
C THR A 110 -24.93 -5.28 8.89
N ALA A 111 -25.16 -4.64 10.03
CA ALA A 111 -25.94 -5.24 11.10
C ALA A 111 -27.35 -5.53 10.57
N PRO A 112 -27.87 -6.76 10.69
CA PRO A 112 -29.28 -7.00 10.44
C PRO A 112 -30.06 -6.54 11.68
N TYR A 113 -30.58 -5.32 11.63
CA TYR A 113 -31.71 -4.92 12.47
C TYR A 113 -32.72 -4.16 11.60
N ASP A 114 -33.63 -4.93 11.01
CA ASP A 114 -35.01 -4.50 10.77
C ASP A 114 -35.81 -4.99 11.98
N THR A 115 -36.15 -4.07 12.90
CA THR A 115 -37.28 -4.17 13.84
C THR A 115 -37.71 -2.77 14.23
#